data_AF-A0A9E5ID79-F1
#
_entry.id   AF-A0A9E5ID79-F1
#
_cell.length_a   1.000
_cell.length_b   1.000
_cell.length_c   1.000
_cell.angle_alpha   90.00
_cell.angle_beta   90.00
_cell.angle_gamma   90.00
#
_symmetry.space_group_name_H-M   'P 1'
#
loop_
_entity.id
_entity.type
_entity.pdbx_description
1 polymer ?
#
loop_
_entity_poly.entity_id
_entity_poly.type
_entity_poly.pdbx_seq_one_letter_code
_entity_poly.pdbx_strand_id
1 'polypeptide(L)'
;MAEQPMNPLAGASGPGPFAVRTDQLTMPSAFYSEGVETAAIKAGAPLSKTPDVKGIPASQVREAAAQTPITPLFAPTQRPGEDITSGIDIGPGPGSSALGINRVTQKTSDALAKMIPFDTTGEIAILYQQALARGD
;
A
#
# COMPACT_ATOMS: atom_id res chain seq x y z
N MET A 1 24.89 -1.90 -39.75
CA MET A 1 23.42 -2.05 -39.69
C MET A 1 23.04 -2.31 -38.25
N ALA A 2 22.21 -1.46 -37.63
CA ALA A 2 21.64 -1.75 -36.32
C ALA A 2 20.46 -2.72 -36.52
N GLU A 3 20.55 -3.89 -35.91
CA GLU A 3 19.50 -4.90 -35.89
C GLU A 3 18.38 -4.42 -34.97
N GLN A 4 17.17 -4.28 -35.51
CA GLN A 4 16.05 -3.66 -34.81
C GLN A 4 15.59 -4.53 -33.61
N PRO A 5 15.36 -3.96 -32.42
CA PRO A 5 14.59 -4.67 -31.41
C PRO A 5 13.12 -4.72 -31.86
N MET A 6 12.67 -5.91 -32.27
CA MET A 6 11.26 -6.22 -32.53
C MET A 6 10.44 -6.03 -31.24
N ASN A 7 9.88 -4.83 -31.07
CA ASN A 7 8.47 -4.54 -30.79
C ASN A 7 8.37 -3.16 -30.09
N PRO A 8 8.18 -2.07 -30.84
CA PRO A 8 8.07 -0.72 -30.27
C PRO A 8 6.78 -0.48 -29.47
N LEU A 9 5.88 -1.47 -29.36
CA LEU A 9 4.57 -1.32 -28.70
C LEU A 9 4.58 -1.67 -27.20
N ALA A 10 5.69 -2.18 -26.67
CA ALA A 10 5.78 -2.67 -25.29
C ALA A 10 6.56 -1.67 -24.41
N GLY A 11 6.08 -0.42 -24.34
CA GLY A 11 6.69 0.64 -23.51
C GLY A 11 6.95 0.16 -22.09
N ALA A 12 8.16 0.44 -21.56
CA ALA A 12 8.64 0.12 -20.21
C ALA A 12 7.87 -1.02 -19.55
N SER A 13 7.92 -2.19 -20.20
CA SER A 13 7.07 -3.31 -19.82
C SER A 13 7.39 -3.73 -18.40
N GLY A 14 6.34 -4.09 -17.63
CA GLY A 14 6.45 -4.55 -16.23
C GLY A 14 7.45 -5.71 -16.05
N PRO A 15 7.67 -6.17 -14.81
CA PRO A 15 8.73 -7.13 -14.50
C PRO A 15 8.67 -8.35 -15.44
N GLY A 16 9.72 -8.53 -16.25
CA GLY A 16 9.77 -9.52 -17.31
C GLY A 16 11.08 -9.46 -18.13
N PRO A 17 11.34 -10.45 -18.99
CA PRO A 17 12.62 -10.58 -19.71
C PRO A 17 12.90 -9.46 -20.72
N PHE A 18 11.87 -8.68 -21.09
CA PHE A 18 11.98 -7.51 -21.96
C PHE A 18 11.81 -6.19 -21.20
N ALA A 19 11.84 -6.23 -19.86
CA ALA A 19 11.75 -5.03 -19.03
C ALA A 19 13.03 -4.21 -19.16
N VAL A 20 12.97 -3.14 -19.95
CA VAL A 20 14.04 -2.15 -20.07
C VAL A 20 13.69 -0.90 -19.29
N ARG A 21 14.69 -0.31 -18.62
CA ARG A 21 14.57 1.04 -18.06
C ARG A 21 14.22 2.03 -19.19
N THR A 22 13.50 3.09 -18.87
CA THR A 22 13.08 4.13 -19.85
C THR A 22 14.27 4.85 -20.50
N ASP A 23 15.45 4.77 -19.90
CA ASP A 23 16.74 5.22 -20.47
C ASP A 23 17.39 4.19 -21.41
N GLN A 24 16.68 3.11 -21.77
CA GLN A 24 17.16 2.00 -22.59
C GLN A 24 18.51 1.41 -22.15
N LEU A 25 18.84 1.49 -20.85
CA LEU A 25 20.15 1.07 -20.32
C LEU A 25 21.34 1.80 -20.98
N THR A 26 21.09 2.98 -21.55
CA THR A 26 22.10 3.86 -22.15
C THR A 26 22.66 4.73 -21.03
N MET A 27 23.91 4.51 -20.66
CA MET A 27 24.60 5.37 -19.70
C MET A 27 24.93 6.72 -20.36
N PRO A 28 24.85 7.84 -19.63
CA PRO A 28 25.11 9.18 -20.19
C PRO A 28 26.60 9.47 -20.44
N SER A 29 27.47 8.45 -20.53
CA SER A 29 28.87 8.58 -20.93
C SER A 29 28.95 8.96 -22.41
N ALA A 30 28.61 10.22 -22.70
CA ALA A 30 28.39 10.78 -24.03
C ALA A 30 29.67 11.37 -24.64
N PHE A 31 30.80 11.31 -23.94
CA PHE A 31 32.06 11.92 -24.38
C PHE A 31 33.05 10.90 -24.95
N TYR A 32 33.84 11.36 -25.91
CA TYR A 32 34.90 10.60 -26.57
C TYR A 32 35.94 10.16 -25.52
N SER A 33 36.37 8.90 -25.58
CA SER A 33 37.35 8.23 -24.68
C SER A 33 36.82 7.61 -23.38
N GLU A 34 35.61 7.93 -22.92
CA GLU A 34 35.08 7.40 -21.64
C GLU A 34 34.46 5.99 -21.78
N GLY A 35 33.91 5.66 -22.95
CA GLY A 35 33.08 4.47 -23.14
C GLY A 35 33.77 3.13 -22.86
N VAL A 36 35.11 3.05 -22.99
CA VAL A 36 35.88 1.83 -22.71
C VAL A 36 36.01 1.61 -21.20
N GLU A 37 36.31 2.66 -20.44
CA GLU A 37 36.41 2.59 -18.98
C GLU A 37 35.03 2.37 -18.35
N THR A 38 34.00 3.06 -18.84
CA THR A 38 32.61 2.84 -18.39
C THR A 38 32.14 1.41 -18.69
N ALA A 39 32.47 0.87 -19.87
CA ALA A 39 32.15 -0.52 -20.21
C ALA A 39 32.89 -1.52 -19.31
N ALA A 40 34.16 -1.27 -18.99
CA ALA A 40 34.95 -2.09 -18.09
C ALA A 40 34.40 -2.06 -16.65
N ILE A 41 34.03 -0.89 -16.14
CA ILE A 41 33.41 -0.73 -14.82
C ILE A 41 32.04 -1.41 -14.77
N LYS A 42 31.24 -1.28 -15.83
CA LYS A 42 29.94 -1.98 -15.96
C LYS A 42 30.09 -3.50 -16.01
N ALA A 43 31.16 -4.01 -16.63
CA ALA A 43 31.45 -5.45 -16.67
C ALA A 43 32.01 -5.99 -15.35
N GLY A 44 32.63 -5.15 -14.53
CA GLY A 44 33.27 -5.53 -13.27
C GLY A 44 32.31 -5.83 -12.12
N ALA A 45 31.04 -5.41 -12.21
CA ALA A 45 30.03 -5.64 -11.17
C ALA A 45 28.85 -6.46 -11.71
N PRO A 46 28.49 -7.59 -11.07
CA PRO A 46 27.31 -8.35 -11.47
C PRO A 46 26.06 -7.50 -11.26
N LEU A 47 25.35 -7.17 -12.34
CA LEU A 47 24.09 -6.43 -12.26
C LEU A 47 23.04 -7.26 -11.51
N SER A 48 22.38 -6.64 -10.54
CA SER A 48 21.29 -7.25 -9.79
C SER A 48 20.19 -7.70 -10.75
N LYS A 49 19.93 -9.01 -10.77
CA LYS A 49 18.79 -9.57 -11.48
C LYS A 49 17.55 -9.41 -10.61
N THR A 50 16.47 -8.86 -11.17
CA THR A 50 15.17 -8.96 -10.54
C THR A 50 14.79 -10.44 -10.45
N PRO A 51 14.19 -10.90 -9.34
CA PRO A 51 13.65 -12.25 -9.26
C PRO A 51 12.73 -12.51 -10.47
N ASP A 52 12.85 -13.70 -11.06
CA ASP A 52 11.95 -14.12 -12.14
C ASP A 52 10.52 -14.26 -11.59
N VAL A 53 9.74 -13.19 -11.69
CA VAL A 53 8.31 -13.23 -11.41
C VAL A 53 7.63 -13.77 -12.64
N LYS A 54 7.21 -15.04 -12.60
CA LYS A 54 6.32 -15.57 -13.62
C LYS A 54 4.96 -14.90 -13.47
N GLY A 55 4.62 -14.03 -14.41
CA GLY A 55 3.28 -13.48 -14.51
C GLY A 55 2.24 -14.60 -14.63
N ILE A 56 1.08 -14.40 -14.01
CA ILE A 56 -0.06 -15.32 -14.15
C ILE A 56 -0.43 -15.39 -15.64
N PRO A 57 -0.59 -16.57 -16.24
CA PRO A 57 -0.98 -16.70 -17.64
C PRO A 57 -2.36 -16.05 -17.87
N ALA A 58 -2.54 -15.42 -19.02
CA ALA A 58 -3.77 -14.70 -19.34
C ALA A 58 -5.03 -15.57 -19.27
N SER A 59 -4.91 -16.89 -19.47
CA SER A 59 -5.99 -17.86 -19.28
C SER A 59 -6.48 -17.90 -17.83
N GLN A 60 -5.56 -17.99 -16.86
CA GLN A 60 -5.90 -18.01 -15.43
C GLN A 60 -6.49 -16.67 -14.97
N VAL A 61 -5.99 -15.54 -15.50
CA VAL A 61 -6.59 -14.22 -15.22
C VAL A 61 -8.04 -14.16 -15.72
N ARG A 62 -8.28 -14.69 -16.93
CA ARG A 62 -9.62 -14.72 -17.54
C ARG A 62 -10.56 -15.69 -16.84
N GLU A 63 -10.07 -16.84 -16.39
CA GLU A 63 -10.82 -17.79 -15.57
C GLU A 63 -11.20 -17.20 -14.21
N ALA A 64 -10.26 -16.54 -13.52
CA ALA A 64 -10.53 -15.87 -12.25
C ALA A 64 -11.56 -14.73 -12.40
N ALA A 65 -11.45 -13.95 -13.49
CA ALA A 65 -12.42 -12.92 -13.82
C ALA A 65 -13.81 -13.51 -14.16
N ALA A 66 -13.87 -14.69 -14.80
CA ALA A 66 -15.12 -15.37 -15.11
C ALA A 66 -15.78 -16.04 -13.89
N GLN A 67 -14.99 -16.40 -12.87
CA GLN A 67 -15.49 -17.00 -11.63
C GLN A 67 -16.14 -15.99 -10.68
N THR A 68 -15.83 -14.70 -10.81
CA THR A 68 -16.42 -13.67 -9.94
C THR A 68 -17.69 -13.11 -10.59
N PRO A 69 -18.89 -13.28 -9.99
CA PRO A 69 -20.10 -12.68 -10.52
C PRO A 69 -19.96 -11.16 -10.47
N ILE A 70 -19.95 -10.50 -11.63
CA ILE A 70 -19.99 -9.03 -11.71
C ILE A 70 -21.38 -8.60 -11.25
N THR A 71 -21.47 -7.88 -10.14
CA THR A 71 -22.74 -7.30 -9.68
C THR A 71 -23.10 -6.11 -10.60
N PRO A 72 -24.22 -6.14 -11.34
CA PRO A 72 -24.58 -5.05 -12.24
C PRO A 72 -24.97 -3.79 -11.47
N LEU A 73 -24.87 -2.62 -12.11
CA LEU A 73 -25.10 -1.31 -11.47
C LEU A 73 -26.52 -1.14 -10.89
N PHE A 74 -27.51 -1.81 -11.48
CA PHE A 74 -28.91 -1.78 -11.03
C PHE A 74 -29.32 -3.08 -10.32
N ALA A 75 -28.34 -3.88 -9.85
CA ALA A 75 -28.65 -5.04 -9.04
C ALA A 75 -29.37 -4.61 -7.76
N PRO A 76 -30.39 -5.36 -7.31
CA PRO A 76 -30.94 -5.18 -5.98
C PRO A 76 -29.86 -5.45 -4.91
N THR A 77 -30.02 -4.83 -3.73
CA THR A 77 -29.13 -5.09 -2.60
C THR A 77 -29.09 -6.58 -2.27
N GLN A 78 -27.90 -7.10 -1.98
CA GLN A 78 -27.68 -8.49 -1.59
C GLN A 78 -28.16 -8.76 -0.15
N ARG A 79 -28.41 -7.69 0.63
CA ARG A 79 -28.86 -7.77 2.01
C ARG A 79 -30.06 -6.83 2.25
N PRO A 80 -31.27 -7.19 1.78
CA PRO A 80 -32.43 -6.32 1.88
C PRO A 80 -32.92 -6.03 3.30
N GLY A 81 -32.67 -6.93 4.24
CA GLY A 81 -33.11 -6.80 5.63
C GLY A 81 -32.04 -6.25 6.58
N GLU A 82 -30.85 -5.91 6.08
CA GLU A 82 -29.81 -5.28 6.89
C GLU A 82 -29.93 -3.76 6.78
N ASP A 83 -29.99 -3.09 7.92
CA ASP A 83 -30.01 -1.63 7.95
C ASP A 83 -28.71 -1.06 7.37
N ILE A 84 -28.82 0.03 6.62
CA ILE A 84 -27.69 0.76 6.02
C ILE A 84 -26.69 1.24 7.09
N THR A 85 -27.15 1.36 8.34
CA THR A 85 -26.34 1.79 9.49
C THR A 85 -25.60 0.64 10.19
N SER A 86 -25.73 -0.60 9.71
CA SER A 86 -24.96 -1.73 10.21
C SER A 86 -23.45 -1.45 10.14
N GLY A 87 -22.74 -1.72 11.24
CA GLY A 87 -21.32 -1.42 11.42
C GLY A 87 -20.99 -0.03 11.95
N ILE A 88 -21.99 0.85 12.10
CA ILE A 88 -21.84 2.20 12.67
C ILE A 88 -22.60 2.24 14.01
N ASP A 89 -22.04 2.90 15.04
CA ASP A 89 -22.71 3.00 16.35
C ASP A 89 -23.88 3.99 16.40
N ILE A 90 -24.27 4.52 15.24
CA ILE A 90 -25.33 5.52 15.10
C ILE A 90 -26.37 4.93 14.16
N GLY A 91 -27.57 4.67 14.69
CA GLY A 91 -28.70 4.14 13.94
C GLY A 91 -29.28 2.86 14.54
N PRO A 92 -30.31 2.29 13.90
CA PRO A 92 -30.98 1.06 14.32
C PRO A 92 -30.16 -0.22 14.04
N GLY A 93 -29.18 -0.17 13.13
CA GLY A 93 -28.35 -1.30 12.77
C GLY A 93 -27.37 -1.74 13.88
N PRO A 94 -26.85 -2.99 13.81
CA PRO A 94 -25.87 -3.47 14.76
C PRO A 94 -24.58 -2.63 14.67
N GLY A 95 -24.21 -1.96 15.76
CA GLY A 95 -23.00 -1.14 15.83
C GLY A 95 -21.70 -1.95 15.94
N SER A 96 -20.60 -1.27 16.23
CA SER A 96 -19.28 -1.89 16.38
C SER A 96 -19.19 -2.92 17.52
N SER A 97 -20.15 -2.92 18.45
CA SER A 97 -20.30 -3.96 19.48
C SER A 97 -20.61 -5.34 18.91
N ALA A 98 -21.26 -5.42 17.73
CA ALA A 98 -21.55 -6.68 17.07
C ALA A 98 -20.29 -7.37 16.49
N LEU A 99 -19.20 -6.63 16.30
CA LEU A 99 -17.92 -7.17 15.82
C LEU A 99 -17.14 -7.92 16.91
N GLY A 100 -17.58 -7.87 18.18
CA GLY A 100 -16.89 -8.51 19.30
C GLY A 100 -15.48 -7.96 19.56
N ILE A 101 -15.13 -6.83 18.95
CA ILE A 101 -13.84 -6.17 19.14
C ILE A 101 -13.91 -5.41 20.46
N ASN A 102 -13.15 -5.89 21.45
CA ASN A 102 -12.93 -5.16 22.69
C ASN A 102 -12.23 -3.84 22.35
N ARG A 103 -12.95 -2.71 22.49
CA ARG A 103 -12.31 -1.40 22.44
C ARG A 103 -11.26 -1.36 23.54
N VAL A 104 -10.04 -0.99 23.17
CA VAL A 104 -9.01 -0.67 24.16
C VAL A 104 -9.44 0.64 24.81
N THR A 105 -10.19 0.54 25.90
CA THR A 105 -10.57 1.69 26.72
C THR A 105 -9.31 2.16 27.42
N GLN A 106 -8.73 3.27 26.94
CA GLN A 106 -7.61 3.90 27.63
C GLN A 106 -8.14 4.68 28.83
N LYS A 107 -7.45 4.57 29.96
CA LYS A 107 -7.70 5.44 31.11
C LYS A 107 -7.39 6.89 30.72
N THR A 108 -8.24 7.81 31.14
CA THR A 108 -8.02 9.25 31.05
C THR A 108 -6.71 9.66 31.70
N SER A 109 -6.33 9.06 32.83
CA SER A 109 -5.01 9.26 33.45
C SER A 109 -3.85 8.88 32.52
N ASP A 110 -3.94 7.77 31.77
CA ASP A 110 -2.89 7.35 30.82
C ASP A 110 -2.77 8.31 29.62
N ALA A 111 -3.89 8.85 29.16
CA ALA A 111 -3.89 9.86 28.10
C ALA A 111 -3.27 11.18 28.60
N LEU A 112 -3.68 11.64 29.79
CA LEU A 112 -3.18 12.87 30.41
C LEU A 112 -1.68 12.78 30.73
N ALA A 113 -1.21 11.62 31.22
CA ALA A 113 0.21 11.39 31.52
C ALA A 113 1.12 11.61 30.30
N LYS A 114 0.67 11.21 29.10
CA LYS A 114 1.42 11.43 27.84
C LYS A 114 1.48 12.91 27.43
N MET A 115 0.55 13.73 27.92
CA MET A 115 0.46 15.14 27.59
C MET A 115 1.19 16.04 28.59
N ILE A 116 1.55 15.54 29.79
CA ILE A 116 2.33 16.28 30.81
C ILE A 116 3.60 16.94 30.25
N PRO A 117 4.42 16.30 29.39
CA PRO A 117 5.64 16.94 28.88
C PRO A 117 5.40 18.17 28.02
N PHE A 118 4.19 18.33 27.48
CA PHE A 118 3.80 19.46 26.64
C PHE A 118 2.99 20.51 27.42
N ASP A 119 2.78 20.29 28.73
CA ASP A 119 2.02 21.19 29.57
C ASP A 119 2.82 22.45 29.91
N THR A 120 2.39 23.58 29.39
CA THR A 120 2.98 24.89 29.65
C THR A 120 2.22 25.70 30.70
N THR A 121 0.98 25.31 31.02
CA THR A 121 0.08 26.03 31.93
C THR A 121 -0.07 25.35 33.29
N GLY A 122 0.28 24.06 33.39
CA GLY A 122 0.15 23.23 34.59
C GLY A 122 -1.25 22.62 34.77
N GLU A 123 -2.18 22.89 33.85
CA GLU A 123 -3.57 22.43 33.93
C GLU A 123 -3.68 20.92 33.72
N ILE A 124 -2.87 20.35 32.84
CA ILE A 124 -2.88 18.92 32.53
C ILE A 124 -2.39 18.11 33.74
N ALA A 125 -1.43 18.64 34.50
CA ALA A 125 -0.98 18.02 35.74
C ALA A 125 -2.11 17.97 36.80
N ILE A 126 -2.92 19.03 36.92
CA ILE A 126 -4.07 19.07 37.84
C ILE A 126 -5.14 18.07 37.40
N LEU A 127 -5.47 18.03 36.11
CA LEU A 127 -6.43 17.08 35.55
C LEU A 127 -5.98 15.63 35.71
N TYR A 128 -4.68 15.35 35.57
CA TYR A 128 -4.10 14.04 35.81
C TYR A 128 -4.30 13.57 37.26
N GLN A 129 -4.04 14.44 38.23
CA GLN A 129 -4.28 14.13 39.65
C GLN A 129 -5.75 13.87 39.94
N GLN A 130 -6.66 14.65 39.33
CA GLN A 130 -8.10 14.44 39.45
C GLN A 130 -8.57 13.14 38.77
N ALA A 131 -7.96 12.76 37.64
CA ALA A 131 -8.23 11.49 36.97
C ALA A 131 -7.76 10.30 37.83
N LEU A 132 -6.55 10.37 38.39
CA LEU A 132 -6.03 9.38 39.34
C LEU A 132 -6.92 9.23 40.57
N ALA A 133 -7.39 10.33 41.16
CA ALA A 133 -8.25 10.30 42.33
C ALA A 133 -9.63 9.66 42.04
N ARG A 134 -10.11 9.76 40.79
CA ARG A 134 -11.34 9.10 40.33
C ARG A 134 -11.12 7.64 39.92
N GLY A 135 -9.87 7.22 39.69
CA GLY A 135 -9.53 5.88 39.22
C GLY A 135 -9.68 5.69 37.71
N ASP A 136 -9.86 6.80 36.99
CA ASP A 136 -10.11 6.86 35.55
C ASP A 136 -8.90 7.29 34.74
#